data_AF-T1CH18-F1
#
_entry.id   AF-T1CH18-F1
#
_cell.length_a   1.000
_cell.length_b   1.000
_cell.length_c   1.000
_cell.angle_alpha   90.00
_cell.angle_beta   90.00
_cell.angle_gamma   90.00
#
_symmetry.space_group_name_H-M   'P 1'
#
loop_
_entity.id
_entity.type
_entity.pdbx_description
1 polymer ?
#
loop_
_entity_poly.entity_id
_entity_poly.type
_entity_poly.pdbx_seq_one_letter_code
_entity_poly.pdbx_strand_id
1 'polypeptide(L)'
;GVLPVMNERALRLGIRLGLALGCSIHQKSFFDRKHYFYPDLPKGYQISQFDHPLLTGGSISLIGPDAGKTIRIHRIHMEEDAGKNLHAGLADSSHVDLNRAGVPLLEIVSEPDIRSPSEAVSYLKQLRQILRASGVSDGNMEEGSFRCDANVSLRLK
;
A
#
# COMPACT_ATOMS: atom_id res chain seq x y z
N GLY A 1 -23.15 -12.47 11.65
CA GLY A 1 -23.35 -11.02 11.80
C GLY A 1 -22.22 -10.39 12.59
N VAL A 2 -20.97 -10.53 12.13
CA VAL A 2 -19.82 -9.82 12.72
C VAL A 2 -19.71 -8.42 12.11
N LEU A 3 -19.15 -7.48 12.85
CA LEU A 3 -18.96 -6.08 12.41
C LEU A 3 -17.48 -5.68 12.59
N PRO A 4 -16.91 -4.88 11.65
CA PRO A 4 -15.54 -4.41 11.77
C PRO A 4 -15.43 -3.31 12.83
N VAL A 5 -14.30 -3.28 13.54
CA VAL A 5 -13.91 -2.18 14.44
C VAL A 5 -12.54 -1.68 14.01
N MET A 6 -12.42 -0.37 13.81
CA MET A 6 -11.18 0.24 13.32
C MET A 6 -10.05 0.12 14.35
N ASN A 7 -8.84 -0.22 13.89
CA ASN A 7 -7.66 -0.24 14.72
C ASN A 7 -7.05 1.17 14.85
N GLU A 8 -7.09 1.73 16.06
CA GLU A 8 -6.58 3.08 16.35
C GLU A 8 -5.07 3.21 16.06
N ARG A 9 -4.27 2.18 16.35
CA ARG A 9 -2.84 2.19 16.09
C ARG A 9 -2.55 2.23 14.59
N ALA A 10 -3.31 1.49 13.78
CA ALA A 10 -3.16 1.51 12.33
C ALA A 10 -3.42 2.92 11.76
N LEU A 11 -4.46 3.61 12.24
CA LEU A 11 -4.74 4.99 11.87
C LEU A 11 -3.58 5.93 12.25
N ARG A 12 -3.08 5.82 13.49
CA ARG A 12 -1.95 6.65 13.97
C ARG A 12 -0.69 6.44 13.14
N LEU A 13 -0.41 5.21 12.71
CA LEU A 13 0.73 4.90 11.83
C LEU A 13 0.53 5.46 10.41
N GLY A 14 -0.68 5.35 9.85
CA GLY A 14 -1.04 5.99 8.58
C GLY A 14 -0.80 7.49 8.60
N ILE A 15 -1.32 8.19 9.63
CA ILE A 15 -1.12 9.63 9.80
C ILE A 15 0.38 9.97 9.94
N ARG A 16 1.13 9.19 10.73
CA ARG A 16 2.58 9.40 10.90
C ARG A 16 3.32 9.32 9.56
N LEU A 17 2.99 8.34 8.72
CA LEU A 17 3.57 8.22 7.39
C LEU A 17 3.24 9.43 6.52
N GLY A 18 1.98 9.87 6.55
CA GLY A 18 1.54 11.06 5.82
C GLY A 18 2.34 12.31 6.20
N LEU A 19 2.55 12.55 7.49
CA LEU A 19 3.39 13.66 7.96
C LEU A 19 4.84 13.53 7.48
N ALA A 20 5.42 12.32 7.52
CA ALA A 20 6.78 12.08 7.06
C ALA A 20 6.96 12.31 5.55
N LEU A 21 5.90 12.13 4.77
CA LEU A 21 5.89 12.30 3.31
C LEU A 21 5.36 13.68 2.87
N GLY A 22 5.00 14.55 3.81
CA GLY A 22 4.42 15.86 3.51
C GLY A 22 3.03 15.79 2.88
N CYS A 23 2.27 14.72 3.14
CA CYS A 23 0.90 14.57 2.64
C CYS A 23 -0.07 15.51 3.37
N SER A 24 -1.16 15.86 2.69
CA SER A 24 -2.33 16.46 3.33
C SER A 24 -3.18 15.38 3.98
N ILE A 25 -3.51 15.56 5.26
CA ILE A 25 -4.36 14.64 6.03
C ILE A 25 -5.81 15.08 5.91
N HIS A 26 -6.69 14.19 5.47
CA HIS A 26 -8.12 14.48 5.37
C HIS A 26 -8.79 14.45 6.75
N GLN A 27 -9.51 15.52 7.10
CA GLN A 27 -10.28 15.59 8.35
C GLN A 27 -11.50 14.65 8.33
N LYS A 28 -11.96 14.28 7.14
CA LYS A 28 -13.02 13.30 6.91
C LYS A 28 -12.51 12.25 5.93
N SER A 29 -12.54 11.00 6.35
CA SER A 29 -12.14 9.86 5.54
C SER A 29 -13.12 8.72 5.82
N PHE A 30 -13.47 7.98 4.76
CA PHE A 30 -14.49 6.94 4.82
C PHE A 30 -13.91 5.60 4.41
N PHE A 31 -14.43 4.52 4.98
CA PHE A 31 -14.14 3.17 4.52
C PHE A 31 -15.22 2.72 3.55
N ASP A 32 -14.78 2.12 2.46
CA ASP A 32 -15.59 1.62 1.37
C ASP A 32 -15.40 0.10 1.23
N ARG A 33 -16.34 -0.55 0.55
CA ARG A 33 -16.29 -1.98 0.29
C ARG A 33 -15.95 -2.24 -1.18
N LYS A 34 -14.74 -2.73 -1.45
CA LYS A 34 -14.34 -3.20 -2.77
C LYS A 34 -14.80 -4.64 -2.96
N HIS A 35 -15.85 -4.86 -3.74
CA HIS A 35 -16.49 -6.17 -3.88
C HIS A 35 -15.81 -7.02 -4.95
N TYR A 36 -15.39 -8.22 -4.58
CA TYR A 36 -14.92 -9.26 -5.51
C TYR A 36 -14.92 -10.61 -4.79
N PHE A 37 -15.14 -11.69 -5.56
CA PHE A 37 -15.17 -13.04 -5.02
C PHE A 37 -13.82 -13.72 -5.24
N TYR A 38 -13.16 -14.08 -4.14
CA TYR A 38 -11.96 -14.91 -4.18
C TYR A 38 -11.81 -15.70 -2.87
N PRO A 39 -11.28 -16.94 -2.87
CA PRO A 39 -11.32 -17.83 -1.69
C PRO A 39 -10.63 -17.28 -0.45
N ASP A 40 -9.57 -16.48 -0.61
CA ASP A 40 -8.81 -15.88 0.49
C ASP A 40 -9.45 -14.60 1.08
N LEU A 41 -10.61 -14.19 0.55
CA LEU A 41 -11.36 -13.02 0.99
C LEU A 41 -12.71 -13.43 1.58
N PRO A 42 -12.79 -13.74 2.88
CA PRO A 42 -13.94 -14.41 3.48
C PRO A 42 -15.23 -13.58 3.48
N LYS A 43 -15.13 -12.25 3.34
CA LYS A 43 -16.28 -11.34 3.37
C LYS A 43 -16.93 -11.13 1.99
N GLY A 44 -16.29 -11.56 0.91
CA GLY A 44 -16.70 -11.21 -0.47
C GLY A 44 -16.51 -9.72 -0.83
N TYR A 45 -15.86 -8.96 0.05
CA TYR A 45 -15.40 -7.61 -0.17
C TYR A 45 -14.21 -7.31 0.73
N GLN A 46 -13.34 -6.42 0.25
CA GLN A 46 -12.22 -5.86 1.01
C GLN A 46 -12.64 -4.48 1.53
N ILE A 47 -12.43 -4.23 2.82
CA ILE A 47 -12.54 -2.90 3.41
C ILE A 47 -11.31 -2.09 2.96
N SER A 48 -11.54 -1.03 2.20
CA SER A 48 -10.51 -0.11 1.69
C SER A 48 -11.07 1.32 1.73
N GLN A 49 -10.46 2.28 1.04
CA GLN A 49 -11.00 3.64 0.91
C GLN A 49 -10.96 4.04 -0.56
N PHE A 50 -12.05 4.58 -1.08
CA PHE A 50 -12.18 4.95 -2.49
C PHE A 50 -12.13 6.46 -2.67
N ASP A 51 -13.26 7.17 -2.56
CA ASP A 51 -13.33 8.61 -2.89
C ASP A 51 -12.66 9.50 -1.82
N HIS A 52 -12.60 9.03 -0.58
CA HIS A 52 -12.12 9.80 0.57
C HIS A 52 -10.96 9.11 1.30
N PRO A 53 -9.77 9.02 0.66
CA PRO A 53 -8.59 8.41 1.27
C PRO A 53 -8.16 9.13 2.54
N LEU A 54 -7.37 8.46 3.38
CA LEU A 54 -6.80 9.07 4.57
C LEU A 54 -5.89 10.27 4.21
N LEU A 55 -5.07 10.13 3.16
CA LEU A 55 -4.04 11.10 2.78
C LEU A 55 -4.00 11.33 1.27
N THR A 56 -3.67 12.55 0.86
CA THR A 56 -3.39 12.91 -0.54
C THR A 56 -2.19 13.82 -0.66
N GLY A 57 -1.56 13.81 -1.84
CA GLY A 57 -0.37 14.62 -2.09
C GLY A 57 0.84 14.13 -1.31
N GLY A 58 1.85 14.98 -1.18
CA GLY A 58 3.16 14.63 -0.64
C GLY A 58 4.13 14.21 -1.74
N SER A 59 5.36 13.89 -1.35
CA SER A 59 6.40 13.56 -2.32
C SER A 59 7.64 12.93 -1.70
N ILE A 60 8.43 12.26 -2.53
CA ILE A 60 9.73 11.69 -2.18
C ILE A 60 10.79 12.25 -3.12
N SER A 61 11.81 12.90 -2.58
CA SER A 61 12.99 13.30 -3.33
C SER A 61 13.92 12.10 -3.52
N LEU A 62 14.34 11.88 -4.77
CA LEU A 62 15.27 10.81 -5.12
C LEU A 62 16.70 11.17 -4.70
N ILE A 63 17.50 10.14 -4.43
CA ILE A 63 18.89 10.24 -4.04
C ILE A 63 19.81 9.50 -5.02
N GLY A 64 21.11 9.79 -4.96
CA GLY A 64 22.11 9.12 -5.79
C GLY A 64 22.15 9.67 -7.22
N PRO A 65 22.31 8.83 -8.25
CA PRO A 65 22.39 9.27 -9.65
C PRO A 65 21.16 10.03 -10.14
N ASP A 66 20.00 9.75 -9.56
CA ASP A 66 18.72 10.40 -9.90
C ASP A 66 18.41 11.61 -8.97
N ALA A 67 19.42 12.12 -8.24
CA ALA A 67 19.24 13.24 -7.31
C ALA A 67 18.71 14.51 -7.99
N GLY A 68 17.88 15.25 -7.25
CA GLY A 68 17.23 16.49 -7.73
C GLY A 68 15.85 16.25 -8.36
N LYS A 69 15.47 15.00 -8.62
CA LYS A 69 14.11 14.66 -9.01
C LYS A 69 13.24 14.36 -7.79
N THR A 70 11.99 14.79 -7.84
CA THR A 70 10.97 14.52 -6.82
C THR A 70 9.82 13.76 -7.46
N ILE A 71 9.41 12.65 -6.83
CA ILE A 71 8.27 11.83 -7.23
C ILE A 71 7.10 12.18 -6.31
N ARG A 72 5.99 12.65 -6.88
CA ARG A 72 4.81 13.02 -6.09
C ARG A 72 4.01 11.79 -5.70
N ILE A 73 3.33 11.89 -4.57
CA ILE A 73 2.37 10.90 -4.10
C ILE A 73 0.98 11.40 -4.46
N HIS A 74 0.18 10.54 -5.09
CA HIS A 74 -1.20 10.82 -5.43
C HIS A 74 -2.08 10.70 -4.17
N ARG A 75 -2.03 9.52 -3.53
CA ARG A 75 -2.84 9.19 -2.34
C ARG A 75 -2.20 8.10 -1.50
N ILE A 76 -2.60 8.06 -0.23
CA ILE A 76 -2.37 6.92 0.66
C ILE A 76 -3.68 6.59 1.36
N HIS A 77 -4.11 5.33 1.28
CA HIS A 77 -5.32 4.86 1.94
C HIS A 77 -5.07 3.61 2.78
N MET A 78 -5.94 3.43 3.78
CA MET A 78 -5.96 2.25 4.64
C MET A 78 -6.81 1.14 4.01
N GLU A 79 -6.34 -0.09 4.10
CA GLU A 79 -7.14 -1.25 3.73
C GLU A 79 -6.77 -2.46 4.58
N GLU A 80 -7.48 -3.56 4.36
CA GLU A 80 -7.16 -4.86 4.98
C GLU A 80 -6.59 -5.83 3.95
N ASP A 81 -5.66 -6.69 4.37
CA ASP A 81 -5.11 -7.73 3.50
C ASP A 81 -6.05 -8.92 3.34
N ALA A 82 -5.87 -9.65 2.24
CA ALA A 82 -6.47 -10.96 2.02
C ALA A 82 -5.65 -12.08 2.66
N GLY A 83 -6.24 -13.27 2.74
CA GLY A 83 -5.54 -14.48 3.16
C GLY A 83 -4.49 -14.95 2.15
N LYS A 84 -4.13 -16.24 2.23
CA LYS A 84 -3.15 -16.88 1.35
C LYS A 84 -3.72 -18.17 0.80
N ASN A 85 -3.55 -18.40 -0.50
CA ASN A 85 -3.85 -19.68 -1.13
C ASN A 85 -2.57 -20.52 -1.27
N LEU A 86 -2.68 -21.80 -0.96
CA LEU A 86 -1.62 -22.80 -1.11
C LEU A 86 -2.09 -23.87 -2.09
N HIS A 87 -1.36 -23.99 -3.20
CA HIS A 87 -1.65 -24.93 -4.28
C HIS A 87 -0.62 -26.08 -4.39
N ALA A 88 0.58 -25.88 -3.85
CA ALA A 88 1.68 -26.83 -4.03
C ALA A 88 1.42 -28.16 -3.30
N GLY A 89 1.62 -29.28 -4.00
CA GLY A 89 1.48 -30.63 -3.45
C GLY A 89 0.04 -31.16 -3.40
N LEU A 90 -0.91 -30.48 -4.06
CA LEU A 90 -2.32 -30.88 -4.11
C LEU A 90 -2.72 -31.18 -5.56
N ALA A 91 -3.40 -32.30 -5.78
CA ALA A 91 -3.78 -32.76 -7.12
C ALA A 91 -4.81 -31.82 -7.78
N ASP A 92 -5.89 -31.46 -7.09
CA ASP A 92 -7.03 -30.69 -7.66
C ASP A 92 -7.71 -29.75 -6.64
N SER A 93 -7.01 -29.33 -5.59
CA SER A 93 -7.57 -28.47 -4.54
C SER A 93 -6.61 -27.35 -4.13
N SER A 94 -7.17 -26.34 -3.48
CA SER A 94 -6.40 -25.24 -2.89
C SER A 94 -6.75 -25.14 -1.42
N HIS A 95 -5.74 -24.98 -0.56
CA HIS A 95 -5.96 -24.67 0.85
C HIS A 95 -5.90 -23.17 1.07
N VAL A 96 -6.86 -22.67 1.85
CA VAL A 96 -6.97 -21.24 2.19
C VAL A 96 -6.49 -21.05 3.63
N ASP A 97 -5.43 -20.28 3.80
CA ASP A 97 -4.93 -19.82 5.10
C ASP A 97 -5.37 -18.36 5.33
N LEU A 98 -6.23 -18.15 6.34
CA LEU A 98 -6.78 -16.85 6.68
C LEU A 98 -6.02 -16.12 7.79
N ASN A 99 -4.85 -16.60 8.24
CA ASN A 99 -4.06 -15.94 9.29
C ASN A 99 -3.68 -14.49 8.94
N ARG A 100 -3.54 -14.19 7.64
CA ARG A 100 -3.24 -12.83 7.14
C ARG A 100 -4.49 -11.98 6.84
N ALA A 101 -5.67 -12.60 6.72
CA ALA A 101 -6.88 -11.88 6.36
C ALA A 101 -7.23 -10.85 7.45
N GLY A 102 -7.41 -9.58 7.07
CA GLY A 102 -7.71 -8.50 8.03
C GLY A 102 -6.48 -7.76 8.56
N VAL A 103 -5.25 -8.16 8.19
CA VAL A 103 -4.03 -7.44 8.58
C VAL A 103 -4.06 -6.01 7.99
N PRO A 104 -3.77 -4.95 8.76
CA PRO A 104 -3.80 -3.58 8.25
C PRO A 104 -2.76 -3.34 7.15
N LEU A 105 -3.17 -2.65 6.09
CA LEU A 105 -2.33 -2.22 4.99
C LEU A 105 -2.47 -0.71 4.75
N LEU A 106 -1.40 -0.14 4.21
CA LEU A 106 -1.40 1.18 3.59
C LEU A 106 -1.03 1.01 2.12
N GLU A 107 -1.94 1.35 1.23
CA GLU A 107 -1.65 1.42 -0.19
C GLU A 107 -1.16 2.84 -0.52
N ILE A 108 0.01 2.94 -1.14
CA ILE A 108 0.67 4.21 -1.48
C ILE A 108 0.74 4.30 -3.00
N VAL A 109 0.01 5.25 -3.57
CA VAL A 109 -0.04 5.45 -5.02
C VAL A 109 0.77 6.68 -5.38
N SER A 110 1.81 6.51 -6.21
CA SER A 110 2.56 7.63 -6.77
C SER A 110 1.82 8.29 -7.93
N GLU A 111 2.08 9.57 -8.18
CA GLU A 111 1.86 10.17 -9.49
C GLU A 111 2.76 9.49 -10.54
N PRO A 112 2.38 9.52 -11.84
CA PRO A 112 3.19 8.94 -12.91
C PRO A 112 4.37 9.86 -13.25
N ASP A 113 5.25 10.14 -12.28
CA ASP A 113 6.43 11.02 -12.42
C ASP A 113 7.71 10.23 -12.75
N ILE A 114 7.72 8.93 -12.47
CA ILE A 114 8.85 8.02 -12.73
C ILE A 114 9.03 7.84 -14.25
N ARG A 115 10.27 7.94 -14.74
CA ARG A 115 10.63 7.93 -16.16
C ARG A 115 11.68 6.90 -16.53
N SER A 116 12.27 6.21 -15.54
CA SER A 116 13.23 5.14 -15.79
C SER A 116 13.12 4.04 -14.73
N PRO A 117 13.62 2.82 -15.03
CA PRO A 117 13.77 1.78 -14.02
C PRO A 117 14.68 2.19 -12.85
N SER A 118 15.73 2.99 -13.09
CA SER A 118 16.62 3.48 -12.03
C SER A 118 15.87 4.33 -11.01
N GLU A 119 15.05 5.26 -11.49
CA GLU A 119 14.22 6.12 -10.65
C GLU A 119 13.19 5.31 -9.85
N ALA A 120 12.60 4.26 -10.45
CA ALA A 120 11.66 3.38 -9.73
C ALA A 120 12.34 2.67 -8.55
N VAL A 121 13.55 2.14 -8.76
CA VAL A 121 14.35 1.52 -7.70
C VAL A 121 14.73 2.54 -6.64
N SER A 122 15.15 3.75 -7.03
CA SER A 122 15.49 4.82 -6.11
C SER A 122 14.29 5.24 -5.25
N TYR A 123 13.13 5.41 -5.88
CA TYR A 123 11.86 5.72 -5.22
C TYR A 123 11.49 4.66 -4.17
N LEU A 124 11.49 3.37 -4.55
CA LEU A 124 11.13 2.28 -3.63
C LEU A 124 12.13 2.14 -2.47
N LYS A 125 13.43 2.33 -2.73
CA LYS A 125 14.44 2.35 -1.67
C LYS A 125 14.21 3.49 -0.69
N GLN A 126 13.93 4.69 -1.19
CA GLN A 126 13.70 5.86 -0.35
C GLN A 126 12.40 5.74 0.45
N LEU A 127 11.32 5.26 -0.18
CA LEU A 127 10.05 4.97 0.49
C LEU A 127 10.26 3.94 1.61
N ARG A 128 10.97 2.84 1.34
CA ARG A 128 11.31 1.83 2.35
C ARG A 128 12.10 2.42 3.51
N GLN A 129 13.07 3.29 3.25
CA GLN A 129 13.82 3.96 4.30
C GLN A 129 12.92 4.82 5.19
N ILE A 130 11.99 5.58 4.59
CA ILE A 130 11.02 6.42 5.33
C ILE A 130 10.07 5.56 6.17
N LEU A 131 9.55 4.45 5.63
CA LEU A 131 8.70 3.52 6.35
C LEU A 131 9.38 2.96 7.61
N ARG A 132 10.65 2.55 7.47
CA ARG A 132 11.46 2.02 8.58
C ARG A 132 11.81 3.10 9.59
N ALA A 133 12.24 4.27 9.13
CA ALA A 133 12.62 5.38 10.00
C ALA A 133 11.42 5.93 10.79
N SER A 134 10.22 5.95 10.20
CA SER A 134 8.99 6.35 10.88
C SER A 134 8.41 5.26 11.80
N GLY A 135 8.96 4.03 11.75
CA GLY A 135 8.48 2.89 12.54
C GLY A 135 7.06 2.44 12.14
N VAL A 136 6.67 2.67 10.89
CA VAL A 136 5.36 2.29 10.35
C VAL A 136 5.35 0.86 9.85
N SER A 137 6.45 0.41 9.23
CA SER A 137 6.65 -0.96 8.75
C SER A 137 8.14 -1.32 8.76
N ASP A 138 8.46 -2.61 8.88
CA ASP A 138 9.84 -3.12 8.65
C ASP A 138 10.27 -3.01 7.18
N GLY A 139 9.32 -2.84 6.26
CA GLY A 139 9.53 -2.67 4.84
C GLY A 139 10.19 -3.88 4.16
N ASN A 140 10.05 -5.09 4.69
CA ASN A 140 10.69 -6.29 4.17
C ASN A 140 9.92 -6.88 2.96
N MET A 141 10.56 -6.89 1.79
CA MET A 141 9.97 -7.48 0.59
C MET A 141 9.97 -9.01 0.63
N GLU A 142 10.98 -9.63 1.26
CA GLU A 142 11.13 -11.10 1.32
C GLU A 142 10.04 -11.73 2.20
N GLU A 143 9.65 -11.04 3.26
CA GLU A 143 8.58 -11.46 4.18
C GLU A 143 7.19 -10.96 3.72
N GLY A 144 7.12 -10.18 2.63
CA GLY A 144 5.86 -9.71 2.04
C GLY A 144 5.20 -8.52 2.74
N SER A 145 5.89 -7.86 3.67
CA SER A 145 5.41 -6.65 4.35
C SER A 145 5.60 -5.38 3.52
N PHE A 146 6.31 -5.47 2.38
CA PHE A 146 6.39 -4.44 1.36
C PHE A 146 6.18 -5.03 -0.04
N ARG A 147 5.13 -4.59 -0.72
CA ARG A 147 4.72 -5.04 -2.07
C ARG A 147 4.65 -3.83 -3.00
N CYS A 148 4.86 -4.05 -4.29
CA CYS A 148 4.77 -3.01 -5.30
C CYS A 148 4.30 -3.60 -6.63
N ASP A 149 3.29 -2.98 -7.23
CA ASP A 149 2.92 -3.18 -8.62
C ASP A 149 3.30 -1.92 -9.43
N ALA A 150 3.78 -2.11 -10.65
CA ALA A 150 4.26 -1.03 -11.50
C ALA A 150 3.35 -0.85 -12.73
N ASN A 151 2.90 0.39 -12.95
CA ASN A 151 2.18 0.77 -14.15
C ASN A 151 3.14 1.45 -15.13
N VAL A 152 3.27 0.91 -16.35
CA VAL A 152 4.21 1.42 -17.37
C VAL A 152 3.45 1.67 -18.68
N SER A 153 3.66 2.85 -19.25
CA SER A 153 3.18 3.23 -20.58
C SER A 153 4.30 3.91 -21.34
N LEU A 154 4.45 3.59 -22.62
CA LEU A 154 5.46 4.17 -23.50
C LEU A 154 4.80 5.21 -24.41
N ARG A 155 5.45 6.37 -24.57
CA ARG A 155 5.02 7.42 -25.48
C ARG A 155 6.20 7.88 -26.31
N LEU A 156 6.03 7.92 -27.63
CA LEU A 156 7.01 8.54 -28.53
C LEU A 156 7.18 10.01 -28.14
N LYS A 157 8.44 10.48 -28.14
CA LYS A 157 8.77 11.89 -27.91
C LYS A 157 8.73 12.67 -29.21
#